data_AF-A0A7Z0ITD1-F1
#
_entry.id   AF-A0A7Z0ITD1-F1
#
_cell.length_a   1.000
_cell.length_b   1.000
_cell.length_c   1.000
_cell.angle_alpha   90.00
_cell.angle_beta   90.00
_cell.angle_gamma   90.00
#
_symmetry.space_group_name_H-M   'P 1'
#
loop_
_entity.id
_entity.type
_entity.pdbx_description
1 polymer ?
#
loop_
_entity_poly.entity_id
_entity_poly.type
_entity_poly.pdbx_seq_one_letter_code
_entity_poly.pdbx_strand_id
1 'polypeptide(L)'
;MTTYADLVSAYLDDPGPDALGPLRRAVRGSAGFTPDLDLDEADRLLAEGSYAAATAELQRAMPGAIFSPSAHLRMAAALERSGDERSAARERQVARAALRSIRSTGDGSEQRPWSVLRINDEYDMLRAMGKTPVRQSLLRRGARDVDRHETTDGGVYHFDATQLVAH
;
A
#
# COMPACT_ATOMS: atom_id res chain seq x y z
N MET A 1 -5.83 3.14 -25.62
CA MET A 1 -4.84 3.61 -24.61
C MET A 1 -5.30 3.04 -23.29
N THR A 2 -4.55 2.14 -22.66
CA THR A 2 -4.96 1.51 -21.40
C THR A 2 -4.87 2.53 -20.27
N THR A 3 -5.98 2.79 -19.58
CA THR A 3 -6.00 3.71 -18.43
C THR A 3 -5.61 3.00 -17.15
N TYR A 4 -5.26 3.74 -16.10
CA TYR A 4 -4.99 3.16 -14.77
C TYR A 4 -6.22 2.45 -14.18
N ALA A 5 -7.42 2.96 -14.46
CA ALA A 5 -8.67 2.31 -14.07
C ALA A 5 -8.83 0.95 -14.78
N ASP A 6 -8.39 0.83 -16.03
CA ASP A 6 -8.41 -0.44 -16.76
C ASP A 6 -7.41 -1.44 -16.18
N LEU A 7 -6.22 -0.98 -15.78
CA LEU A 7 -5.21 -1.84 -15.16
C LEU A 7 -5.63 -2.35 -13.78
N VAL A 8 -6.26 -1.50 -12.97
CA VAL A 8 -6.82 -1.91 -11.68
C VAL A 8 -7.98 -2.86 -11.87
N SER A 9 -8.90 -2.58 -12.81
CA SER A 9 -10.02 -3.48 -13.11
C SER A 9 -9.50 -4.84 -13.57
N ALA A 10 -8.55 -4.89 -14.50
CA ALA A 10 -7.94 -6.13 -14.97
C ALA A 10 -7.26 -6.93 -13.84
N TYR A 11 -6.54 -6.27 -12.93
CA TYR A 11 -5.95 -6.95 -11.76
C TYR A 11 -7.01 -7.41 -10.75
N LEU A 12 -8.09 -6.66 -10.58
CA LEU A 12 -9.20 -7.07 -9.72
C LEU A 12 -9.96 -8.26 -10.29
N ASP A 13 -10.06 -8.36 -11.62
CA ASP A 13 -10.74 -9.43 -12.35
C ASP A 13 -9.92 -10.74 -12.38
N ASP A 14 -8.60 -10.64 -12.65
CA ASP A 14 -7.69 -11.79 -12.66
C ASP A 14 -6.36 -11.49 -11.92
N PRO A 15 -6.38 -11.58 -10.57
CA PRO A 15 -5.19 -11.30 -9.76
C PRO A 15 -4.16 -12.42 -9.89
N GLY A 16 -3.11 -12.18 -10.69
CA GLY A 16 -2.01 -13.11 -10.88
C GLY A 16 -0.64 -12.42 -11.04
N PRO A 17 0.47 -13.18 -10.94
CA PRO A 17 1.84 -12.64 -11.08
C PRO A 17 2.07 -11.97 -12.44
N ASP A 18 1.48 -12.51 -13.51
CA ASP A 18 1.59 -11.98 -14.88
C ASP A 18 0.94 -10.60 -15.03
N ALA A 19 -0.13 -10.33 -14.27
CA ALA A 19 -0.79 -9.03 -14.22
C ALA A 19 -0.10 -8.06 -13.23
N LEU A 20 0.42 -8.58 -12.11
CA LEU A 20 0.97 -7.78 -11.03
C LEU A 20 2.29 -7.08 -11.40
N GLY A 21 3.20 -7.78 -12.08
CA GLY A 21 4.51 -7.24 -12.45
C GLY A 21 4.43 -5.97 -13.31
N PRO A 22 3.73 -6.01 -14.46
CA PRO A 22 3.51 -4.82 -15.30
C PRO A 22 2.81 -3.68 -14.56
N LEU A 23 1.80 -3.99 -13.76
CA LEU A 23 1.05 -2.98 -13.00
C LEU A 23 1.93 -2.28 -11.97
N ARG A 24 2.75 -3.01 -11.21
CA ARG A 24 3.71 -2.43 -10.26
C ARG A 24 4.74 -1.53 -10.94
N ARG A 25 5.22 -1.90 -12.14
CA ARG A 25 6.11 -1.04 -12.94
C ARG A 25 5.41 0.23 -13.41
N ALA A 26 4.17 0.12 -13.89
CA ALA A 26 3.39 1.28 -14.33
C ALA A 26 3.16 2.27 -13.17
N VAL A 27 2.82 1.77 -11.98
CA VAL A 27 2.62 2.62 -10.79
C VAL A 27 3.92 3.31 -10.37
N ARG A 28 5.06 2.61 -10.33
CA ARG A 28 6.36 3.23 -10.02
C ARG A 28 6.76 4.33 -11.00
N GLY A 29 6.39 4.18 -12.28
CA GLY A 29 6.65 5.18 -13.32
C GLY A 29 5.58 6.27 -13.41
N SER A 30 4.57 6.25 -12.54
CA SER A 30 3.43 7.17 -12.62
C SER A 30 3.69 8.49 -11.91
N ALA A 31 3.03 9.55 -12.37
CA ALA A 31 3.05 10.84 -11.67
C ALA A 31 2.48 10.68 -10.25
N GLY A 32 3.15 11.27 -9.27
CA GLY A 32 2.76 11.23 -7.87
C GLY A 32 3.17 9.96 -7.11
N PHE A 33 3.90 9.02 -7.74
CA PHE A 33 4.49 7.91 -6.99
C PHE A 33 5.66 8.41 -6.13
N THR A 34 5.56 8.21 -4.83
CA THR A 34 6.64 8.43 -3.87
C THR A 34 6.82 7.20 -2.97
N PRO A 35 8.05 6.71 -2.74
CA PRO A 35 8.34 5.62 -1.79
C PRO A 35 7.95 5.94 -0.35
N ASP A 36 7.98 7.23 -0.02
CA ASP A 36 7.67 7.88 1.26
C ASP A 36 6.34 8.63 1.18
N LEU A 37 5.28 7.95 0.70
CA LEU A 37 3.95 8.55 0.60
C LEU A 37 3.49 9.14 1.94
N ASP A 38 3.44 10.47 1.96
CA ASP A 38 2.90 11.25 3.06
C ASP A 38 1.38 11.30 2.99
N LEU A 39 0.73 11.00 4.11
CA LEU A 39 -0.74 11.00 4.28
C LEU A 39 -1.19 11.90 5.43
N ASP A 40 -0.27 12.68 6.02
CA ASP A 40 -0.52 13.48 7.23
C ASP A 40 -1.59 14.55 6.98
N GLU A 41 -1.57 15.19 5.80
CA GLU A 41 -2.58 16.19 5.44
C GLU A 41 -3.97 15.56 5.29
N ALA A 42 -4.07 14.36 4.70
CA ALA A 42 -5.33 13.64 4.61
C ALA A 42 -5.84 13.24 6.01
N ASP A 43 -4.94 12.83 6.91
CA ASP A 43 -5.26 12.52 8.31
C ASP A 43 -5.75 13.74 9.08
N ARG A 44 -5.11 14.89 8.89
CA ARG A 44 -5.53 16.18 9.47
C ARG A 44 -6.94 16.55 9.00
N LEU A 45 -7.20 16.51 7.69
CA LEU A 45 -8.51 16.83 7.11
C LEU A 45 -9.61 15.88 7.59
N LEU A 46 -9.30 14.58 7.74
CA LEU A 46 -10.21 13.59 8.31
C LEU A 46 -10.56 13.90 9.77
N ALA A 47 -9.57 14.28 10.58
CA ALA A 47 -9.77 14.63 11.98
C ALA A 47 -10.64 15.89 12.15
N GLU A 48 -10.52 16.85 11.24
CA GLU A 48 -11.32 18.09 11.22
C GLU A 48 -12.75 17.90 10.68
N GLY A 49 -13.09 16.72 10.17
CA GLY A 49 -14.38 16.47 9.52
C GLY A 49 -14.48 17.03 8.09
N SER A 50 -13.37 17.48 7.52
CA SER A 50 -13.27 18.06 6.17
C SER A 50 -13.22 16.96 5.09
N TYR A 51 -14.23 16.08 5.05
CA TYR A 51 -14.20 14.84 4.26
C TYR A 51 -14.07 15.05 2.75
N ALA A 52 -14.68 16.10 2.20
CA ALA A 52 -14.55 16.43 0.78
C ALA A 52 -13.11 16.85 0.41
N ALA A 53 -12.47 17.64 1.29
CA ALA A 53 -11.08 18.04 1.10
C ALA A 53 -10.12 16.84 1.27
N ALA A 54 -10.36 15.97 2.27
CA ALA A 54 -9.59 14.74 2.44
C ALA A 54 -9.67 13.84 1.20
N THR A 55 -10.87 13.70 0.62
CA THR A 55 -11.10 12.95 -0.63
C THR A 55 -10.32 13.56 -1.79
N ALA A 56 -10.39 14.89 -1.96
CA ALA A 56 -9.65 15.58 -3.00
C ALA A 56 -8.13 15.42 -2.86
N GLU A 57 -7.61 15.50 -1.64
CA GLU A 57 -6.17 15.31 -1.37
C GLU A 57 -5.71 13.90 -1.72
N LEU A 58 -6.45 12.88 -1.28
CA LEU A 58 -6.16 11.49 -1.60
C LEU A 58 -6.29 11.19 -3.10
N GLN A 59 -7.21 11.86 -3.81
CA GLN A 59 -7.35 11.74 -5.26
C GLN A 59 -6.15 12.34 -6.00
N ARG A 60 -5.54 13.42 -5.48
CA ARG A 60 -4.33 14.02 -6.06
C ARG A 60 -3.12 13.11 -5.97
N ALA A 61 -3.07 12.23 -4.99
CA ALA A 61 -2.03 11.21 -4.88
C ALA A 61 -2.18 10.07 -5.90
N MET A 62 -3.31 10.00 -6.62
CA MET A 62 -3.54 9.00 -7.67
C MET A 62 -2.99 9.46 -9.02
N PRO A 63 -2.47 8.55 -9.85
CA PRO A 63 -2.41 7.09 -9.67
C PRO A 63 -1.23 6.61 -8.80
N GLY A 64 -0.34 7.52 -8.39
CA GLY A 64 0.86 7.22 -7.62
C GLY A 64 0.64 6.45 -6.32
N ALA A 65 -0.54 6.53 -5.71
CA ALA A 65 -0.92 5.85 -4.47
C ALA A 65 -1.85 4.64 -4.65
N ILE A 66 -2.13 4.18 -5.88
CA ILE A 66 -3.16 3.17 -6.16
C ILE A 66 -2.92 1.77 -5.55
N PHE A 67 -1.68 1.52 -5.13
CA PHE A 67 -1.31 0.31 -4.40
C PHE A 67 -1.08 0.56 -2.91
N SER A 68 -1.43 1.73 -2.38
CA SER A 68 -1.36 2.04 -0.96
C SER A 68 -2.65 1.60 -0.27
N PRO A 69 -2.65 0.53 0.55
CA PRO A 69 -3.82 0.17 1.35
C PRO A 69 -4.26 1.33 2.25
N SER A 70 -3.31 2.02 2.87
CA SER A 70 -3.53 3.16 3.77
C SER A 70 -4.24 4.34 3.10
N ALA A 71 -3.90 4.69 1.85
CA ALA A 71 -4.57 5.76 1.11
C ALA A 71 -6.04 5.41 0.83
N HIS A 72 -6.29 4.18 0.35
CA HIS A 72 -7.64 3.69 0.07
C HIS A 72 -8.49 3.57 1.34
N LEU A 73 -7.93 3.15 2.48
CA LEU A 73 -8.69 3.09 3.74
C LEU A 73 -9.06 4.47 4.27
N ARG A 74 -8.20 5.48 4.12
CA ARG A 74 -8.52 6.88 4.45
C ARG A 74 -9.60 7.43 3.52
N MET A 75 -9.52 7.13 2.22
CA MET A 75 -10.53 7.52 1.24
C MET A 75 -11.89 6.91 1.61
N ALA A 76 -11.90 5.62 1.94
CA ALA A 76 -13.11 4.94 2.39
C ALA A 76 -13.72 5.60 3.64
N ALA A 77 -12.88 5.98 4.62
CA ALA A 77 -13.33 6.65 5.83
C ALA A 77 -13.93 8.03 5.55
N ALA A 78 -13.32 8.82 4.66
CA ALA A 78 -13.86 10.12 4.25
C ALA A 78 -15.22 9.96 3.56
N LEU A 79 -15.32 9.06 2.59
CA LEU A 79 -16.54 8.80 1.82
C LEU A 79 -17.68 8.31 2.73
N GLU A 80 -17.40 7.35 3.61
CA GLU A 80 -18.38 6.82 4.57
C GLU A 80 -18.92 7.90 5.50
N ARG A 81 -18.03 8.75 6.04
CA ARG A 81 -18.44 9.86 6.92
C ARG A 81 -19.17 10.99 6.20
N SER A 82 -19.03 11.08 4.88
CA SER A 82 -19.80 11.99 4.03
C SER A 82 -21.11 11.39 3.49
N GLY A 83 -21.40 10.11 3.81
CA GLY A 83 -22.62 9.41 3.42
C GLY A 83 -22.55 8.65 2.09
N ASP A 84 -21.38 8.55 1.44
CA ASP A 84 -21.18 7.76 0.22
C ASP A 84 -20.66 6.35 0.55
N GLU A 85 -21.55 5.52 1.10
CA GLU A 85 -21.23 4.14 1.50
C GLU A 85 -20.79 3.26 0.32
N ARG A 86 -21.36 3.50 -0.88
CA ARG A 86 -21.07 2.69 -2.07
C ARG A 86 -19.64 2.92 -2.54
N SER A 87 -19.19 4.17 -2.62
CA SER A 87 -17.81 4.48 -2.98
C SER A 87 -16.85 4.04 -1.87
N ALA A 88 -17.22 4.22 -0.59
CA ALA A 88 -16.42 3.72 0.53
C ALA A 88 -16.20 2.20 0.47
N ALA A 89 -17.22 1.42 0.12
CA ALA A 89 -17.11 -0.02 -0.05
C ALA A 89 -16.15 -0.41 -1.19
N ARG A 90 -16.14 0.34 -2.29
CA ARG A 90 -15.20 0.14 -3.40
C ARG A 90 -13.77 0.41 -2.97
N GLU A 91 -13.52 1.51 -2.27
CA GLU A 91 -12.18 1.84 -1.76
C GLU A 91 -11.67 0.76 -0.80
N ARG A 92 -12.52 0.22 0.07
CA ARG A 92 -12.16 -0.95 0.91
C ARG A 92 -11.85 -2.20 0.08
N GLN A 93 -12.52 -2.42 -1.05
CA GLN A 93 -12.20 -3.53 -1.95
C GLN A 93 -10.81 -3.36 -2.57
N VAL A 94 -10.48 -2.14 -3.01
CA VAL A 94 -9.16 -1.82 -3.57
C VAL A 94 -8.06 -1.96 -2.52
N ALA A 95 -8.26 -1.45 -1.30
CA ALA A 95 -7.32 -1.63 -0.19
C ALA A 95 -6.99 -3.12 0.08
N ARG A 96 -8.03 -3.98 0.09
CA ARG A 96 -7.84 -5.43 0.23
C ARG A 96 -7.09 -6.03 -0.95
N ALA A 97 -7.32 -5.56 -2.16
CA ALA A 97 -6.61 -6.02 -3.35
C ALA A 97 -5.12 -5.62 -3.33
N ALA A 98 -4.81 -4.41 -2.86
CA ALA A 98 -3.44 -3.95 -2.64
C ALA A 98 -2.70 -4.84 -1.62
N LEU A 99 -3.33 -5.15 -0.47
CA LEU A 99 -2.77 -6.08 0.51
C LEU A 99 -2.57 -7.50 -0.06
N ARG A 100 -3.54 -8.03 -0.80
CA ARG A 100 -3.40 -9.33 -1.49
C ARG A 100 -2.23 -9.31 -2.47
N SER A 101 -2.01 -8.19 -3.15
CA SER A 101 -0.90 -8.05 -4.10
C SER A 101 0.45 -8.23 -3.39
N ILE A 102 0.63 -7.64 -2.22
CA ILE A 102 1.85 -7.77 -1.42
C ILE A 102 2.00 -9.21 -0.95
N ARG A 103 0.93 -9.80 -0.38
CA ARG A 103 0.92 -11.20 0.06
C ARG A 103 1.23 -12.21 -1.03
N SER A 104 0.90 -11.91 -2.30
CA SER A 104 1.18 -12.81 -3.41
C SER A 104 2.67 -12.94 -3.75
N THR A 105 3.52 -12.03 -3.26
CA THR A 105 4.96 -11.99 -3.60
C THR A 105 5.83 -12.87 -2.72
N GLY A 106 5.31 -13.37 -1.59
CA GLY A 106 6.08 -14.10 -0.60
C GLY A 106 5.21 -14.55 0.59
N ASP A 107 5.84 -14.96 1.67
CA ASP A 107 5.15 -15.35 2.91
C ASP A 107 5.61 -14.54 4.15
N GLY A 108 6.49 -13.55 3.94
CA GLY A 108 7.00 -12.69 5.01
C GLY A 108 8.14 -13.31 5.82
N SER A 109 8.55 -14.54 5.50
CA SER A 109 9.78 -15.15 6.04
C SER A 109 11.04 -14.49 5.47
N GLU A 110 12.19 -14.74 6.10
CA GLU A 110 13.48 -14.27 5.59
C GLU A 110 13.78 -14.85 4.19
N GLN A 111 13.38 -16.09 3.91
CA GLN A 111 13.62 -16.75 2.63
C GLN A 111 12.71 -16.20 1.53
N ARG A 112 11.47 -15.83 1.87
CA ARG A 112 10.46 -15.33 0.93
C ARG A 112 9.79 -14.05 1.47
N PRO A 113 10.57 -12.95 1.60
CA PRO A 113 10.04 -11.69 2.11
C PRO A 113 8.98 -11.14 1.17
N TRP A 114 8.04 -10.35 1.70
CA TRP A 114 7.06 -9.67 0.86
C TRP A 114 7.68 -8.48 0.13
N SER A 115 7.41 -8.32 -1.17
CA SER A 115 7.86 -7.16 -1.94
C SER A 115 6.89 -6.00 -1.79
N VAL A 116 7.41 -4.84 -1.40
CA VAL A 116 6.67 -3.60 -1.22
C VAL A 116 6.98 -2.57 -2.29
N LEU A 117 6.09 -1.59 -2.46
CA LEU A 117 6.33 -0.42 -3.30
C LEU A 117 6.67 0.82 -2.46
N ARG A 118 6.27 0.84 -1.19
CA ARG A 118 6.45 1.96 -0.25
C ARG A 118 6.75 1.43 1.14
N ILE A 119 7.33 2.29 1.97
CA ILE A 119 7.58 1.97 3.39
C ILE A 119 6.23 1.72 4.10
N ASN A 120 5.21 2.52 3.81
CA ASN A 120 3.88 2.39 4.44
C ASN A 120 3.24 1.02 4.18
N ASP A 121 3.56 0.37 3.05
CA ASP A 121 3.01 -0.94 2.70
C ASP A 121 3.40 -2.02 3.74
N GLU A 122 4.58 -1.89 4.36
CA GLU A 122 5.07 -2.80 5.41
C GLU A 122 4.19 -2.73 6.66
N TYR A 123 3.93 -1.50 7.12
CA TYR A 123 3.07 -1.22 8.26
C TYR A 123 1.61 -1.58 7.99
N ASP A 124 1.12 -1.33 6.78
CA ASP A 124 -0.22 -1.74 6.35
C ASP A 124 -0.39 -3.26 6.39
N MET A 125 0.63 -4.00 5.96
CA MET A 125 0.65 -5.46 6.03
C MET A 125 0.65 -5.98 7.47
N LEU A 126 1.51 -5.44 8.34
CA LEU A 126 1.55 -5.82 9.76
C LEU A 126 0.21 -5.53 10.44
N ARG A 127 -0.35 -4.33 10.23
CA ARG A 127 -1.66 -3.94 10.78
C ARG A 127 -2.78 -4.86 10.29
N ALA A 128 -2.79 -5.22 9.01
CA ALA A 128 -3.77 -6.15 8.43
C ALA A 128 -3.66 -7.58 8.99
N MET A 129 -2.53 -7.93 9.61
CA MET A 129 -2.34 -9.20 10.33
C MET A 129 -2.57 -9.06 11.85
N GLY A 130 -2.99 -7.88 12.33
CA GLY A 130 -3.12 -7.60 13.75
C GLY A 130 -1.78 -7.58 14.49
N LYS A 131 -0.69 -7.23 13.80
CA LYS A 131 0.66 -7.17 14.35
C LYS A 131 1.09 -5.74 14.62
N THR A 132 1.68 -5.53 15.79
CA THR A 132 2.23 -4.24 16.21
C THR A 132 3.76 -4.30 16.16
N PRO A 133 4.42 -3.58 15.23
CA PRO A 133 5.87 -3.52 15.18
C PRO A 133 6.44 -2.81 16.40
N VAL A 134 7.56 -3.32 16.92
CA VAL A 134 8.31 -2.73 18.05
C VAL A 134 9.75 -2.41 17.68
N ARG A 135 10.27 -3.03 16.63
CA ARG A 135 11.63 -2.80 16.14
C ARG A 135 11.68 -3.04 14.64
N GLN A 136 12.37 -2.15 13.93
CA GLN A 136 12.73 -2.31 12.52
C GLN A 136 14.24 -2.30 12.39
N SER A 137 14.78 -3.09 11.48
CA SER A 137 16.20 -3.12 11.12
C SER A 137 16.38 -3.49 9.66
N LEU A 138 17.29 -2.82 8.96
CA LEU A 138 17.63 -3.15 7.58
C LEU A 138 18.71 -4.24 7.54
N LEU A 139 18.44 -5.33 6.84
CA LEU A 139 19.37 -6.43 6.59
C LEU A 139 19.91 -6.37 5.16
N ARG A 140 21.21 -6.15 5.02
CA ARG A 140 21.92 -6.24 3.74
C ARG A 140 22.31 -7.68 3.44
N ARG A 141 21.90 -8.18 2.26
CA ARG A 141 22.17 -9.54 1.77
C ARG A 141 22.54 -9.48 0.29
N GLY A 142 23.83 -9.27 0.01
CA GLY A 142 24.31 -9.08 -1.35
C GLY A 142 23.68 -7.84 -1.99
N ALA A 143 22.93 -8.04 -3.09
CA ALA A 143 22.22 -6.96 -3.79
C ALA A 143 20.79 -6.71 -3.27
N ARG A 144 20.37 -7.38 -2.19
CA ARG A 144 19.05 -7.18 -1.58
C ARG A 144 19.17 -6.43 -0.26
N ASP A 145 18.27 -5.47 -0.11
CA ASP A 145 17.99 -4.76 1.13
C ASP A 145 16.64 -5.28 1.65
N VAL A 146 16.66 -5.90 2.83
CA VAL A 146 15.49 -6.55 3.44
C VAL A 146 15.20 -5.90 4.78
N ASP A 147 14.03 -5.27 4.89
CA ASP A 147 13.55 -4.72 6.15
C ASP A 147 12.97 -5.81 7.02
N ARG A 148 13.51 -5.92 8.24
CA ARG A 148 13.08 -6.87 9.25
C ARG A 148 12.32 -6.14 10.35
N HIS A 149 11.08 -6.55 10.58
CA HIS A 149 10.22 -6.07 11.65
C HIS A 149 10.04 -7.13 12.73
N GLU A 150 10.23 -6.74 13.99
CA GLU A 150 9.84 -7.51 15.17
C GLU A 150 8.55 -6.96 15.74
N THR A 151 7.67 -7.84 16.23
CA THR A 151 6.35 -7.46 16.73
C THR A 151 6.18 -7.79 18.21
N THR A 152 5.23 -7.11 18.88
CA THR A 152 4.95 -7.27 20.33
C THR A 152 4.69 -8.71 20.79
N ASP A 153 4.21 -9.57 19.89
CA ASP A 153 3.95 -11.00 20.14
C ASP A 153 5.14 -11.90 19.81
N GLY A 154 6.32 -11.32 19.56
CA GLY A 154 7.55 -12.04 19.21
C GLY A 154 7.65 -12.47 17.74
N GLY A 155 6.69 -12.09 16.89
CA GLY A 155 6.75 -12.34 15.46
C GLY A 155 7.89 -11.59 14.77
N VAL A 156 8.41 -12.16 13.68
CA VAL A 156 9.44 -11.55 12.83
C VAL A 156 9.00 -11.63 11.38
N TYR A 157 8.95 -10.48 10.70
CA TYR A 157 8.48 -10.36 9.32
C TYR A 157 9.50 -9.63 8.48
N HIS A 158 9.63 -10.04 7.22
CA HIS A 158 10.62 -9.52 6.30
C HIS A 158 9.96 -8.94 5.04
N PHE A 159 10.44 -7.76 4.64
CA PHE A 159 9.99 -7.04 3.46
C PHE A 159 11.18 -6.76 2.55
N ASP A 160 11.02 -7.01 1.25
CA ASP A 160 12.01 -6.63 0.26
C ASP A 160 11.89 -5.14 -0.05
N ALA A 161 12.83 -4.38 0.50
CA ALA A 161 12.95 -2.93 0.39
C ALA A 161 14.06 -2.52 -0.60
N THR A 162 14.59 -3.46 -1.40
CA THR A 162 15.70 -3.23 -2.36
C THR A 162 15.40 -2.09 -3.33
N GLN A 163 14.13 -1.87 -3.65
CA GLN A 163 13.71 -0.81 -4.58
C GLN A 163 13.38 0.52 -3.88
N LEU A 164 13.45 0.56 -2.54
CA LEU A 164 13.18 1.74 -1.71
C LEU A 164 14.46 2.40 -1.21
N VAL A 165 15.52 1.61 -1.03
CA VAL A 165 16.84 2.10 -0.62
C VAL A 165 17.62 2.52 -1.85
N ALA A 166 17.96 3.80 -1.96
CA ALA A 166 18.87 4.27 -2.99
C ALA A 166 20.30 3.78 -2.68
N HIS A 167 20.98 3.22 -3.68
CA HIS A 167 22.41 2.89 -3.65
C HIS A 167 23.23 3.99 -4.34
#